data_AF-A0A820Y8U3-F1
#
_entry.id   AF-A0A820Y8U3-F1
#
_cell.length_a   1.000
_cell.length_b   1.000
_cell.length_c   1.000
_cell.angle_alpha   90.00
_cell.angle_beta   90.00
_cell.angle_gamma   90.00
#
_symmetry.space_group_name_H-M   'P 1'
#
loop_
_entity.id
_entity.type
_entity.pdbx_description
1 polymer ?
#
loop_
_entity_poly.entity_id
_entity_poly.type
_entity_poly.pdbx_seq_one_letter_code
_entity_poly.pdbx_strand_id
1 'polypeptide(L)' 'MGKILLAKMPENYRNNYFISTSAMDMLIKFGDAESAERIFRSIETKNIITYNAMIKGYVGNETFEKALDLFEQI' A
#
# COMPACT_ATOMS: atom_id res chain seq x y z
N MET A 1 -10.82 -10.83 5.29
CA MET A 1 -9.55 -11.08 6.00
C MET A 1 -8.82 -9.79 6.42
N GLY A 2 -8.65 -8.77 5.55
CA GLY A 2 -7.85 -7.56 5.87
C GLY A 2 -8.38 -6.66 7.00
N LYS A 3 -9.70 -6.50 7.13
CA LYS A 3 -10.30 -5.63 8.19
C LYS A 3 -10.10 -6.16 9.62
N ILE A 4 -10.01 -7.48 9.80
CA ILE A 4 -9.82 -8.10 11.13
C ILE A 4 -8.36 -7.96 11.58
N LEU A 5 -7.42 -8.01 10.63
CA LEU A 5 -5.99 -7.89 10.94
C LEU A 5 -5.62 -6.49 11.44
N LEU A 6 -6.22 -5.44 10.85
CA LEU A 6 -5.99 -4.05 11.27
C LEU A 6 -6.59 -3.73 12.65
N ALA A 7 -7.71 -4.36 13.01
CA ALA A 7 -8.41 -4.06 14.27
C ALA A 7 -7.81 -4.73 15.52
N LYS A 8 -6.86 -5.65 15.36
CA LYS A 8 -6.36 -6.51 16.46
C LYS A 8 -4.87 -6.33 16.78
N MET A 9 -4.22 -5.31 16.20
CA MET A 9 -2.78 -5.06 16.33
C MET A 9 -2.50 -3.86 17.24
N PRO A 10 -1.44 -3.90 18.07
CA PRO A 10 -1.10 -2.85 19.04
C PRO A 10 -0.75 -1.51 18.38
N GLU A 11 -0.95 -0.39 19.10
CA GLU A 11 -0.91 1.01 18.58
C GLU A 11 0.36 1.43 17.82
N ASN A 12 1.47 0.70 17.96
CA ASN A 12 2.77 1.05 17.38
C ASN A 12 2.92 0.63 15.89
N TYR A 13 1.83 0.16 15.25
CA TYR A 13 1.86 -0.51 13.95
C TYR A 13 1.91 0.42 12.73
N ARG A 14 1.53 1.69 12.87
CA ARG A 14 1.47 2.66 11.75
C ARG A 14 2.82 2.86 11.03
N ASN A 15 3.93 2.62 11.73
CA ASN A 15 5.29 2.70 11.17
C ASN A 15 5.88 1.35 10.73
N ASN A 16 5.13 0.26 10.83
CA ASN A 16 5.60 -1.03 10.37
C ASN A 16 5.20 -1.25 8.90
N TYR A 17 6.11 -0.87 8.01
CA TYR A 17 5.95 -1.00 6.56
C TYR A 17 5.49 -2.41 6.13
N PHE A 18 5.84 -3.46 6.88
CA PHE A 18 5.46 -4.83 6.55
C PHE A 18 3.95 -5.05 6.56
N ILE A 19 3.23 -4.40 7.48
CA ILE A 19 1.77 -4.58 7.59
C ILE A 19 1.06 -3.71 6.60
N SER A 20 1.54 -2.48 6.41
CA SER A 20 1.02 -1.61 5.37
C SER A 20 1.19 -2.25 3.99
N THR A 21 2.35 -2.82 3.67
CA THR A 21 2.59 -3.50 2.38
C THR A 21 1.78 -4.77 2.24
N SER A 22 1.64 -5.57 3.31
CA SER A 22 0.77 -6.76 3.28
C SER A 22 -0.71 -6.40 3.07
N ALA A 23 -1.18 -5.33 3.69
CA ALA A 23 -2.56 -4.85 3.53
C ALA A 23 -2.79 -4.26 2.13
N MET A 24 -1.84 -3.47 1.62
CA MET A 24 -1.86 -2.98 0.24
C MET A 24 -1.91 -4.14 -0.76
N ASP A 25 -1.00 -5.11 -0.65
CA ASP A 25 -0.96 -6.29 -1.51
C ASP A 25 -2.29 -7.06 -1.52
N MET A 26 -2.92 -7.21 -0.34
CA MET A 26 -4.22 -7.85 -0.25
C MET A 26 -5.31 -7.06 -0.99
N LEU A 27 -5.40 -5.75 -0.75
CA LEU A 27 -6.41 -4.88 -1.36
C LEU A 27 -6.25 -4.82 -2.89
N ILE A 28 -5.02 -4.65 -3.36
CA ILE A 28 -4.64 -4.68 -4.78
C ILE A 28 -5.09 -5.98 -5.45
N LYS A 29 -4.84 -7.14 -4.82
CA LYS A 29 -5.26 -8.45 -5.37
C LYS A 29 -6.76 -8.61 -5.53
N PHE A 30 -7.55 -7.87 -4.75
CA PHE A 30 -9.02 -7.86 -4.85
C PHE A 30 -9.56 -6.68 -5.68
N GLY A 31 -8.70 -5.96 -6.40
CA GLY A 31 -9.09 -4.84 -7.26
C GLY A 31 -9.39 -3.53 -6.50
N ASP A 32 -9.14 -3.47 -5.19
CA ASP A 32 -9.36 -2.27 -4.38
C ASP A 32 -8.05 -1.46 -4.24
N ALA A 33 -7.51 -1.03 -5.38
CA ALA A 33 -6.30 -0.22 -5.44
C ALA A 33 -6.48 1.16 -4.76
N GLU A 34 -7.71 1.68 -4.70
CA GLU A 34 -8.01 2.96 -4.03
C GLU A 34 -7.83 2.86 -2.50
N SER A 35 -8.31 1.79 -1.86
CA SER A 35 -8.06 1.57 -0.44
C SER A 35 -6.58 1.30 -0.16
N ALA A 36 -5.87 0.60 -1.06
CA ALA A 36 -4.42 0.44 -0.94
C ALA A 36 -3.69 1.79 -1.00
N GLU A 37 -4.11 2.68 -1.90
CA GLU A 37 -3.58 4.05 -2.02
C GLU A 37 -3.81 4.86 -0.74
N ARG A 38 -4.99 4.73 -0.10
CA ARG A 38 -5.26 5.36 1.20
C ARG A 38 -4.30 4.88 2.29
N ILE A 39 -4.01 3.58 2.33
CA ILE A 39 -3.03 3.02 3.28
C ILE A 39 -1.64 3.59 2.96
N PHE A 40 -1.20 3.54 1.70
CA PHE A 40 0.08 4.09 1.27
C PHE A 40 0.25 5.55 1.72
N ARG A 41 -0.75 6.40 1.46
CA ARG A 41 -0.74 7.82 1.85
C ARG A 41 -0.66 8.00 3.37
N SER A 42 -1.25 7.11 4.16
CA SER A 42 -1.23 7.16 5.62
C SER A 42 0.11 6.80 6.27
N ILE A 43 1.06 6.22 5.51
CA ILE A 43 2.41 5.91 6.01
C ILE A 43 3.19 7.22 6.18
N GLU A 44 3.58 7.54 7.42
CA GLU A 44 4.34 8.75 7.78
C GLU A 44 5.72 8.77 7.11
N THR A 45 6.50 7.70 7.28
CA THR A 45 7.82 7.56 6.65
C THR A 45 7.79 6.47 5.59
N LYS A 46 7.63 6.87 4.33
CA LYS A 46 7.67 5.95 3.19
C LYS A 46 9.11 5.57 2.88
N ASN A 47 9.32 4.32 2.48
CA ASN A 47 10.61 3.80 2.03
C ASN A 47 10.44 3.05 0.71
N ILE A 48 11.56 2.65 0.11
CA ILE A 48 11.57 1.95 -1.19
C ILE A 48 10.65 0.72 -1.23
N ILE A 49 10.47 0.02 -0.11
CA ILE A 49 9.57 -1.15 -0.01
C ILE A 49 8.12 -0.71 -0.17
N THR A 50 7.69 0.35 0.52
CA THR A 50 6.33 0.87 0.42
C THR A 50 6.01 1.44 -0.96
N TYR A 51 6.96 2.14 -1.60
CA TYR A 51 6.83 2.65 -2.96
C TYR A 51 6.70 1.49 -3.98
N ASN A 52 7.61 0.52 -3.92
CA ASN A 52 7.59 -0.63 -4.83
C ASN A 52 6.30 -1.45 -4.71
N ALA A 53 5.77 -1.63 -3.50
CA ALA A 53 4.50 -2.31 -3.29
C ALA A 53 3.35 -1.58 -3.99
N MET A 54 3.28 -0.25 -3.87
CA MET A 54 2.20 0.54 -4.49
C MET A 54 2.34 0.61 -6.01
N ILE A 55 3.57 0.78 -6.54
CA ILE A 55 3.85 0.77 -7.98
C ILE A 55 3.43 -0.55 -8.60
N LYS A 56 3.84 -1.67 -8.00
CA LYS A 56 3.41 -3.02 -8.42
C LYS A 56 1.89 -3.14 -8.40
N GLY A 57 1.25 -2.53 -7.40
CA GLY A 57 -0.20 -2.47 -7.29
C GLY A 57 -0.90 -1.76 -8.43
N TYR A 58 -0.38 -0.60 -8.82
CA TYR A 58 -0.89 0.15 -9.95
C TYR A 58 -0.70 -0.58 -11.28
N VAL A 59 0.48 -1.17 -11.50
CA VAL A 59 0.77 -2.00 -12.69
C VAL A 59 -0.17 -3.20 -12.76
N GLY A 60 -0.39 -3.90 -11.64
CA GLY A 60 -1.27 -5.07 -11.59
C GLY A 60 -2.76 -4.76 -11.77
N ASN A 61 -3.17 -3.50 -11.63
CA ASN A 61 -4.53 -3.02 -11.89
C ASN A 61 -4.61 -2.11 -13.13
N GLU A 62 -3.62 -2.17 -14.02
CA GLU A 62 -3.60 -1.46 -15.31
C GLU A 62 -3.71 0.08 -15.18
N THR A 63 -3.26 0.64 -14.06
CA THR A 63 -3.25 2.09 -13.79
C THR A 63 -1.84 2.65 -13.96
N PHE A 64 -1.29 2.50 -15.17
CA PHE A 64 0.13 2.73 -15.44
C PHE A 64 0.58 4.17 -15.25
N GLU A 65 -0.27 5.16 -15.53
CA GLU A 65 0.04 6.58 -15.33
C GLU A 65 0.34 6.85 -13.85
N LYS A 66 -0.49 6.33 -12.94
CA LYS A 66 -0.25 6.44 -11.50
C LYS A 66 1.02 5.74 -11.05
N ALA A 67 1.36 4.62 -11.69
CA ALA A 67 2.60 3.90 -11.41
C ALA A 67 3.83 4.74 -11.79
N LEU A 68 3.79 5.40 -12.95
CA LEU A 68 4.85 6.28 -13.43
C LEU A 68 4.96 7.54 -12.57
N ASP A 69 3.85 8.23 -12.32
CA ASP A 69 3.79 9.42 -11.45
C ASP A 69 4.38 9.14 -10.06
N LEU A 70 4.15 7.93 -9.53
CA LEU A 70 4.69 7.53 -8.25
C LEU A 70 6.18 7.16 -8.31
N PHE A 71 6.63 6.56 -9.41
CA PHE A 71 8.04 6.25 -9.64
C PHE A 71 8.90 7.51 -9.74
N GLU A 72 8.37 8.57 -10.36
CA GLU A 72 9.06 9.88 -10.48
C GLU A 72 9.21 10.62 -9.13
N GLN A 73 8.49 10.20 -8.09
CA GLN A 73 8.57 10.77 -6.73
C GLN A 73 9.54 10.04 -5.80
N ILE A 74 10.20 8.97 -6.27
CA ILE A 74 11.22 8.22 -5.53
C ILE A 74 12.57 8.93 -5.61
#